data_AF-A0A1F3JVS4-F1
#
_entry.id   AF-A0A1F3JVS4-F1
#
_cell.length_a   1.000
_cell.length_b   1.000
_cell.length_c   1.000
_cell.angle_alpha   90.00
_cell.angle_beta   90.00
_cell.angle_gamma   90.00
#
_symmetry.space_group_name_H-M   'P 1'
#
loop_
_entity.id
_entity.type
_entity.pdbx_description
1 polymer ?
#
loop_
_entity_poly.entity_id
_entity_poly.type
_entity_poly.pdbx_seq_one_letter_code
_entity_poly.pdbx_strand_id
1 'polypeptide(L)' 'MADTNIYLETLSPCKNICQLDVDRKYCIGCYRTVEEKRNWSKFTNEEKLKILDELKYEEKRFYK' A
#
# COMPACT_ATOMS: atom_id res chain seq x y z
N MET A 1 -1.49 -21.08 15.39
CA MET A 1 -1.32 -19.61 15.56
C MET A 1 -0.62 -19.12 14.31
N ALA A 2 -1.34 -18.46 13.40
CA ALA A 2 -0.73 -17.95 12.18
C ALA A 2 0.18 -16.79 12.58
N ASP A 3 1.44 -16.84 12.14
CA ASP A 3 2.40 -15.77 12.36
C ASP A 3 1.85 -14.49 11.71
N THR A 4 1.45 -13.51 12.52
CA THR A 4 0.83 -12.25 12.08
C THR A 4 1.66 -11.55 11.00
N ASN A 5 2.98 -11.81 11.00
CA ASN A 5 3.91 -11.30 10.02
C ASN A 5 3.63 -11.83 8.59
N ILE A 6 3.31 -13.11 8.46
CA ILE A 6 2.99 -13.75 7.16
C ILE A 6 1.68 -13.18 6.60
N TYR A 7 0.69 -12.93 7.47
CA TYR A 7 -0.59 -12.36 7.04
C TYR A 7 -0.43 -10.94 6.48
N LEU A 8 0.38 -10.10 7.14
CA LEU A 8 0.58 -8.72 6.68
C LEU A 8 1.45 -8.62 5.42
N GLU A 9 2.37 -9.55 5.21
CA GLU A 9 3.09 -9.63 3.92
C GLU A 9 2.17 -9.99 2.75
N THR A 10 1.23 -10.92 2.97
CA THR A 10 0.25 -11.35 1.95
C THR A 10 -0.86 -10.34 1.71
N LEU A 11 -1.11 -9.42 2.64
CA LEU A 11 -2.15 -8.38 2.57
C LEU A 11 -1.81 -7.17 1.69
N SER A 12 -0.76 -7.27 0.87
CA SER A 12 -0.35 -6.18 -0.03
C SER A 12 -1.55 -5.70 -0.89
N PRO A 13 -1.90 -4.41 -0.87
CA PRO A 13 -3.03 -3.85 -1.62
C PRO A 13 -2.71 -3.71 -3.13
N CYS A 14 -1.66 -4.39 -3.61
CA CYS A 14 -1.17 -4.27 -4.97
C CYS A 14 -2.09 -4.99 -5.96
N LYS A 15 -2.67 -4.23 -6.90
CA LYS A 15 -3.46 -4.77 -8.02
C LYS A 15 -2.61 -5.17 -9.24
N ASN A 16 -1.28 -5.12 -9.14
CA ASN A 16 -0.31 -5.44 -10.21
C ASN A 16 -0.42 -4.62 -11.52
N ILE A 17 -1.15 -3.52 -11.52
CA ILE A 17 -1.32 -2.62 -12.68
C ILE A 17 -0.36 -1.43 -12.67
N CYS A 18 0.83 -1.59 -12.05
CA CYS A 18 1.73 -0.50 -11.63
C CYS A 18 1.79 0.69 -12.61
N GLN A 19 0.96 1.70 -12.35
CA GLN A 19 0.86 2.92 -13.14
C GLN A 19 0.89 4.08 -12.15
N LEU A 20 1.74 5.06 -12.43
CA LEU A 20 1.90 6.22 -11.56
C LEU A 20 0.94 7.33 -11.97
N ASP A 21 0.62 8.21 -11.03
CA ASP A 21 -0.08 9.47 -11.28
C ASP A 21 0.81 10.45 -12.10
N VAL A 22 0.23 11.59 -12.47
CA VAL A 22 0.90 12.61 -13.30
C VAL A 22 2.19 13.11 -12.63
N ASP A 23 2.17 13.27 -11.32
CA ASP A 23 3.31 13.73 -10.51
C ASP A 23 4.33 12.60 -10.20
N ARG A 24 4.04 11.36 -10.62
CA ARG A 24 4.85 10.16 -10.35
C ARG A 24 5.06 9.85 -8.86
N LYS A 25 4.19 10.32 -7.99
CA LYS A 25 4.26 10.13 -6.53
C LYS A 25 3.51 8.87 -6.09
N TYR A 26 2.34 8.63 -6.66
CA TYR A 26 1.41 7.59 -6.21
C TYR A 26 1.12 6.57 -7.31
N CYS A 27 0.84 5.33 -6.92
CA CYS A 27 0.30 4.33 -7.82
C CYS A 27 -1.21 4.54 -8.00
N ILE A 28 -1.73 4.73 -9.21
CA ILE A 28 -3.18 4.90 -9.41
C ILE A 28 -3.98 3.61 -9.13
N GLY A 29 -3.31 2.45 -9.06
CA GLY A 29 -3.98 1.16 -8.83
C GLY A 29 -4.07 0.75 -7.36
N CYS A 30 -3.02 1.01 -6.59
CA CYS A 30 -2.94 0.63 -5.18
C CYS A 30 -2.74 1.80 -4.22
N TYR A 31 -2.75 3.03 -4.74
CA TYR A 31 -2.66 4.33 -4.04
C TYR A 31 -1.41 4.55 -3.18
N ARG A 32 -0.54 3.55 -3.09
CA ARG A 32 0.74 3.66 -2.38
C ARG A 32 1.72 4.57 -3.08
N THR A 33 2.54 5.24 -2.28
CA THR A 33 3.71 5.97 -2.76
C THR A 33 4.76 5.02 -3.35
N VAL A 34 5.69 5.56 -4.14
CA VAL A 34 6.85 4.80 -4.63
C VAL A 34 7.70 4.27 -3.48
N GLU A 35 7.83 5.05 -2.40
CA GLU A 35 8.61 4.67 -1.22
C GLU A 35 7.97 3.51 -0.46
N GLU A 36 6.65 3.58 -0.22
CA GLU A 36 5.91 2.50 0.44
C GLU A 36 5.99 1.18 -0.33
N LYS A 37 5.95 1.24 -1.67
CA LYS A 37 6.12 0.07 -2.53
C LYS A 37 7.51 -0.54 -2.38
N ARG A 38 8.56 0.28 -2.35
CA ARG A 38 9.96 -0.18 -2.24
C ARG A 38 10.29 -0.75 -0.87
N ASN A 39 9.73 -0.16 0.19
CA ASN A 39 10.07 -0.49 1.57
C ASN A 39 9.07 -1.44 2.23
N TRP A 40 8.07 -1.96 1.50
CA TRP A 40 6.99 -2.79 2.06
C TRP A 40 7.48 -3.94 2.94
N SER A 41 8.48 -4.70 2.48
CA SER A 41 9.05 -5.82 3.25
C SER A 41 9.89 -5.39 4.45
N LYS A 42 10.30 -4.13 4.51
CA LYS A 42 11.11 -3.56 5.59
C LYS A 42 10.27 -2.93 6.70
N PHE A 43 9.01 -2.62 6.43
CA PHE A 43 8.11 -2.07 7.42
C PHE A 43 7.73 -3.11 8.48
N THR A 44 7.63 -2.63 9.71
CA THR A 44 7.03 -3.34 10.83
C THR A 44 5.54 -3.57 10.58
N ASN A 45 4.94 -4.49 11.34
CA ASN A 45 3.52 -4.76 11.25
C ASN A 45 2.66 -3.52 11.55
N GLU A 46 3.09 -2.69 12.50
CA GLU A 46 2.41 -1.44 12.86
C GLU A 46 2.45 -0.43 11.72
N GLU A 47 3.60 -0.25 11.07
CA GLU A 47 3.74 0.61 9.89
C GLU A 47 2.90 0.12 8.72
N LYS A 48 2.91 -1.20 8.45
CA LYS A 48 2.08 -1.81 7.40
C LYS A 48 0.59 -1.56 7.65
N LEU A 49 0.13 -1.74 8.88
CA LEU A 49 -1.26 -1.49 9.27
C LEU A 49 -1.64 -0.02 9.10
N LYS A 50 -0.75 0.91 9.48
CA LYS A 50 -0.96 2.34 9.31
C LYS A 50 -1.11 2.71 7.84
N ILE A 51 -0.20 2.23 6.99
CA ILE A 51 -0.28 2.44 5.53
C ILE A 51 -1.60 1.89 4.98
N LEU A 52 -1.98 0.66 5.35
CA LEU A 52 -3.24 0.06 4.91
C LEU A 52 -4.47 0.87 5.32
N ASP A 53 -4.44 1.53 6.49
CA ASP A 53 -5.53 2.38 6.94
C ASP A 53 -5.59 3.70 6.14
N GLU A 54 -4.44 4.34 5.90
CA GLU A 54 -4.32 5.55 5.08
C GLU A 54 -4.86 5.34 3.66
N LEU A 55 -4.57 4.18 3.05
CA LEU A 55 -5.03 3.85 1.69
C LEU A 55 -6.56 3.77 1.56
N LYS A 56 -7.29 3.47 2.64
CA LYS A 56 -8.78 3.45 2.62
C LYS A 56 -9.35 4.84 2.35
N TYR A 57 -8.64 5.89 2.74
CA TYR A 57 -9.04 7.27 2.50
C TYR A 57 -8.60 7.74 1.12
N GLU A 58 -7.40 7.37 0.69
CA GLU A 58 -6.88 7.72 -0.64
C GLU A 58 -7.71 7.06 -1.76
N GLU A 59 -8.13 5.80 -1.61
CA GLU A 59 -9.00 5.16 -2.60
C GLU A 59 -10.27 5.99 -2.86
N LYS A 60 -10.91 6.49 -1.80
CA LYS A 60 -12.09 7.36 -1.91
C LYS A 60 -11.79 8.70 -2.58
N ARG A 61 -10.58 9.22 -2.45
CA ARG A 61 -10.14 10.48 -3.07
C ARG A 61 -9.89 10.31 -4.57
N PHE A 62 -9.32 9.19 -5.00
CA PHE A 62 -9.01 8.92 -6.40
C PHE A 62 -10.24 8.61 -7.27
N TYR A 63 -11.33 8.10 -6.68
CA TYR A 63 -12.59 7.79 -7.40
C TYR A 63 -13.64 8.91 -7.34
N LYS A 64 -13.28 10.11 -6.87
CA LYS A 64 -14.16 11.28 -6.84
C LYS A 64 -13.82 12.23 -7.97
#